data_AF-A0A924X5X7-F1
#
_entry.id   AF-A0A924X5X7-F1
#
_cell.length_a   1.000
_cell.length_b   1.000
_cell.length_c   1.000
_cell.angle_alpha   90.00
_cell.angle_beta   90.00
_cell.angle_gamma   90.00
#
_symmetry.space_group_name_H-M   'P 1'
#
loop_
_entity.id
_entity.type
_entity.pdbx_description
1 polymer ?
#
loop_
_entity_poly.entity_id
_entity_poly.type
_entity_poly.pdbx_seq_one_letter_code
_entity_poly.pdbx_strand_id
1 'polypeptide(L)'
;MTDVSEATIPPAVAGIISGISDSRLARAVYGTVTHAMSALAELKRFNLPQDSFEEIHTENSSVDKHIEIAPYAFQAVAAINRLIAHLGASFVPPAQAEEQSDDFDLAFDLVDGPTGDSAGLAPAREAHEAMTIDEQVADAAHAFGGMLRTNVLRFADRLEAAVKQNDGWPLLAELDDSKRKLVKAVQGLLFGVLAVFKADARRDEILPEYRSSITEAVSLRSVLADLTLAVTRFNNAIAAASAEQVVPLLVAVSDRLQRFAARPEYRTLRGDDKKAVIDFRSTLYRLRGNKGGVPMVPLKQAVEGFSKFLEAMGAINHREVLVLHDRQRLEIARDNLVQAKSLVADDPEGARAHLDQAVEGVATVHGRNQELDDARRLHRIDPPPPEDLGERVEEWLGLVQSTLQRVG
;
A
#
# COMPACT_ATOMS: atom_id res chain seq x y z
N MET A 1 12.98 27.76 14.96
CA MET A 1 11.55 27.90 14.60
C MET A 1 11.48 27.96 13.09
N THR A 2 11.51 26.79 12.45
CA THR A 2 11.40 26.63 11.01
C THR A 2 9.93 26.67 10.63
N ASP A 3 9.63 27.43 9.59
CA ASP A 3 8.31 27.59 8.97
C ASP A 3 7.55 26.26 8.93
N VAL A 4 6.44 26.18 9.67
CA VAL A 4 5.44 25.15 9.44
C VAL A 4 4.78 25.53 8.13
N SER A 5 5.34 25.03 7.02
CA SER A 5 4.74 25.09 5.68
C SER A 5 3.23 24.95 5.82
N GLU A 6 2.51 26.02 5.56
CA GLU A 6 1.05 26.03 5.51
C GLU A 6 0.64 24.92 4.55
N ALA A 7 0.11 23.81 5.09
CA ALA A 7 -0.27 22.67 4.27
C ALA A 7 -1.39 23.14 3.35
N THR A 8 -1.05 23.37 2.08
CA THR A 8 -1.99 23.96 1.12
C THR A 8 -3.15 23.00 0.89
N ILE A 9 -4.37 23.47 1.18
CA ILE A 9 -5.58 22.69 0.96
C ILE A 9 -5.72 22.43 -0.55
N PRO A 10 -5.91 21.17 -1.01
CA PRO A 10 -6.09 20.89 -2.43
C PRO A 10 -7.26 21.68 -3.03
N PRO A 11 -7.16 22.17 -4.28
CA PRO A 11 -8.23 22.96 -4.90
C PRO A 11 -9.59 22.26 -4.92
N ALA A 12 -9.61 20.94 -5.11
CA ALA A 12 -10.83 20.13 -5.05
C ALA A 12 -11.49 20.17 -3.66
N VAL A 13 -10.69 20.08 -2.59
CA VAL A 13 -11.17 20.17 -1.21
C VAL A 13 -11.65 21.57 -0.88
N ALA A 14 -10.93 22.60 -1.33
CA ALA A 14 -11.37 23.99 -1.19
C ALA A 14 -12.72 24.24 -1.87
N GLY A 15 -12.91 23.67 -3.07
CA GLY A 15 -14.18 23.69 -3.79
C GLY A 15 -15.33 23.08 -2.99
N ILE A 16 -15.12 21.88 -2.41
CA ILE A 16 -16.11 21.22 -1.54
C ILE A 16 -16.49 22.13 -0.37
N ILE A 17 -15.50 22.65 0.37
CA ILE A 17 -15.75 23.51 1.54
C ILE A 17 -16.52 24.77 1.17
N SER A 18 -16.17 25.40 0.04
CA SER A 18 -16.86 26.62 -0.44
C SER A 18 -18.32 26.38 -0.85
N GLY A 19 -18.69 25.14 -1.16
CA GLY A 19 -20.05 24.74 -1.49
C GLY A 19 -20.95 24.49 -0.28
N ILE A 20 -20.38 24.44 0.94
CA ILE A 20 -21.16 24.19 2.17
C ILE A 20 -21.95 25.45 2.53
N SER A 21 -23.28 25.35 2.48
CA SER A 21 -24.17 26.49 2.72
C SER A 21 -24.23 26.92 4.19
N ASP A 22 -24.14 25.97 5.12
CA ASP A 22 -24.11 26.26 6.55
C ASP A 22 -22.71 26.78 6.95
N SER A 23 -22.64 28.04 7.38
CA SER A 23 -21.37 28.69 7.77
C SER A 23 -20.72 28.09 9.03
N ARG A 24 -21.50 27.53 9.96
CA ARG A 24 -20.98 26.84 11.14
C ARG A 24 -20.38 25.50 10.73
N LEU A 25 -21.11 24.71 9.94
CA LEU A 25 -20.62 23.43 9.42
C LEU A 25 -19.37 23.63 8.55
N ALA A 26 -19.40 24.60 7.63
CA ALA A 26 -18.27 24.93 6.77
C ALA A 26 -17.01 25.24 7.57
N ARG A 27 -17.15 26.00 8.68
CA ARG A 27 -16.03 26.32 9.58
C ARG A 27 -15.53 25.08 10.33
N ALA A 28 -16.43 24.22 10.81
CA ALA A 28 -16.09 22.98 11.48
C ALA A 28 -15.31 22.04 10.54
N VAL A 29 -15.82 21.83 9.33
CA VAL A 29 -15.19 21.01 8.27
C VAL A 29 -13.85 21.59 7.86
N TYR A 30 -13.75 22.91 7.63
CA TYR A 30 -12.49 23.58 7.32
C TYR A 30 -11.43 23.37 8.42
N GLY A 31 -11.83 23.48 9.69
CA GLY A 31 -10.96 23.20 10.83
C GLY A 31 -10.48 21.74 10.83
N THR A 32 -11.38 20.79 10.56
CA THR A 32 -11.03 19.36 10.44
C THR A 32 -10.00 19.12 9.36
N VAL A 33 -10.22 19.68 8.16
CA VAL A 33 -9.29 19.57 7.04
C VAL A 33 -7.94 20.17 7.42
N THR A 34 -7.91 21.37 7.98
CA THR A 34 -6.65 22.05 8.38
C THR A 34 -5.86 21.23 9.39
N HIS A 35 -6.52 20.72 10.43
CA HIS A 35 -5.87 19.90 11.44
C HIS A 35 -5.42 18.53 10.90
N ALA A 36 -6.20 17.90 10.02
CA ALA A 36 -5.83 16.65 9.35
C ALA A 36 -4.60 16.83 8.45
N MET A 37 -4.57 17.89 7.65
CA MET A 37 -3.42 18.21 6.78
C MET A 37 -2.16 18.48 7.60
N SER A 38 -2.28 19.21 8.72
CA SER A 38 -1.17 19.42 9.65
C SER A 38 -0.68 18.10 10.27
N ALA A 39 -1.59 17.22 10.69
CA ALA A 39 -1.23 15.91 11.22
C ALA A 39 -0.52 15.04 10.18
N LEU A 40 -1.00 15.01 8.93
CA LEU A 40 -0.32 14.30 7.83
C LEU A 40 1.07 14.86 7.55
N ALA A 41 1.26 16.19 7.59
CA ALA A 41 2.55 16.82 7.40
C ALA A 41 3.56 16.42 8.50
N GLU A 42 3.14 16.39 9.77
CA GLU A 42 4.01 15.94 10.87
C GLU A 42 4.30 14.42 10.78
N LEU A 43 3.30 13.61 10.44
CA LEU A 43 3.49 12.18 10.18
C LEU A 43 4.45 11.93 9.00
N LYS A 44 4.51 12.82 8.01
CA LYS A 44 5.46 12.72 6.91
C LYS A 44 6.90 13.00 7.36
N ARG A 45 7.09 13.99 8.24
CA ARG A 45 8.39 14.33 8.83
C ARG A 45 8.98 13.23 9.70
N PHE A 46 8.13 12.33 10.19
CA PHE A 46 8.53 11.10 10.86
C PHE A 46 9.20 10.14 9.85
N ASN A 47 10.40 10.50 9.39
CA ASN A 47 11.22 9.72 8.47
C ASN A 47 12.07 8.75 9.29
N LEU A 48 11.84 7.45 9.10
CA LEU A 48 12.62 6.42 9.79
C LEU A 48 13.93 6.25 9.01
N PRO A 49 15.10 6.38 9.66
CA PRO A 49 16.39 6.27 8.99
C PRO A 49 16.72 4.80 8.76
N GLN A 50 15.83 4.06 8.09
CA GLN A 50 15.92 2.61 7.88
C GLN A 50 17.25 2.23 7.21
N ASP A 51 17.72 3.05 6.26
CA ASP A 51 19.02 2.91 5.59
C ASP A 51 20.19 3.01 6.59
N SER A 52 20.08 3.85 7.62
CA SER A 52 21.10 4.03 8.66
C SER A 52 21.15 2.88 9.68
N PHE A 53 20.17 1.97 9.68
CA PHE A 53 20.18 0.74 10.45
C PHE A 53 20.80 -0.44 9.68
N GLU A 54 20.88 -0.37 8.34
CA GLU A 54 21.53 -1.40 7.52
C GLU A 54 23.06 -1.41 7.69
N GLU A 55 23.65 -0.25 7.99
CA GLU A 55 25.10 -0.09 8.19
C GLU A 55 25.58 -0.58 9.57
N ILE A 56 24.65 -0.90 10.49
CA ILE A 56 24.95 -1.19 11.89
C ILE A 56 25.07 -2.71 12.09
N HIS A 57 26.26 -3.23 11.80
CA HIS A 57 26.73 -4.51 12.38
C HIS A 57 27.58 -4.29 13.65
N THR A 58 27.55 -3.09 14.25
CA THR A 58 28.25 -2.78 15.51
C THR A 58 27.25 -2.56 16.64
N GLU A 59 27.29 -3.47 17.61
CA GLU A 59 26.31 -3.70 18.70
C GLU A 59 26.00 -2.50 19.63
N ASN A 60 26.65 -1.34 19.45
CA ASN A 60 26.54 -0.19 20.36
C ASN A 60 25.97 1.11 19.75
N SER A 61 25.54 1.14 18.47
CA SER A 61 25.07 2.40 17.82
C SER A 61 23.57 2.49 17.53
N SER A 62 22.78 1.46 17.83
CA SER A 62 21.32 1.46 17.63
C SER A 62 20.55 2.22 18.72
N VAL A 63 21.13 2.35 19.92
CA VAL A 63 20.50 2.96 21.10
C VAL A 63 20.46 4.49 21.01
N ASP A 64 21.39 5.14 20.31
CA ASP A 64 21.38 6.61 20.24
C ASP A 64 20.44 7.15 19.14
N LYS A 65 20.22 6.39 18.06
CA LYS A 65 19.45 6.85 16.89
C LYS A 65 17.93 6.89 17.11
N HIS A 66 17.37 6.10 18.03
CA HIS A 66 15.94 6.20 18.31
C HIS A 66 15.57 7.46 19.12
N ILE A 67 16.50 7.97 19.92
CA ILE A 67 16.34 9.25 20.61
C ILE A 67 16.16 10.40 19.60
N GLU A 68 16.85 10.34 18.46
CA GLU A 68 16.71 11.33 17.39
C GLU A 68 15.33 11.34 16.73
N ILE A 69 14.62 10.20 16.76
CA ILE A 69 13.30 10.01 16.14
C ILE A 69 12.18 10.48 17.07
N ALA A 70 12.39 10.41 18.39
CA ALA A 70 11.37 10.70 19.40
C ALA A 70 10.69 12.08 19.23
N PRO A 71 11.41 13.20 18.97
CA PRO A 71 10.77 14.51 18.78
C PRO A 71 9.74 14.52 17.65
N TYR A 72 9.99 13.81 16.55
CA TYR A 72 9.08 13.75 15.40
C TYR A 72 7.84 12.92 15.74
N ALA A 73 8.00 11.79 16.45
CA ALA A 73 6.89 11.00 16.93
C ALA A 73 5.99 11.81 17.89
N PHE A 74 6.58 12.55 18.83
CA PHE A 74 5.83 13.43 19.73
C PHE A 74 5.09 14.54 18.99
N GLN A 75 5.71 15.17 17.99
CA GLN A 75 5.07 16.21 17.18
C GLN A 75 3.88 15.65 16.38
N ALA A 76 4.02 14.47 15.78
CA ALA A 76 2.95 13.80 15.06
C ALA A 76 1.77 13.45 15.99
N VAL A 77 2.04 12.84 17.14
CA VAL A 77 1.01 12.53 18.15
C VAL A 77 0.32 13.81 18.66
N ALA A 78 1.09 14.87 18.92
CA ALA A 78 0.53 16.15 19.34
C ALA A 78 -0.38 16.76 18.26
N ALA A 79 -0.02 16.66 16.98
CA ALA A 79 -0.86 17.13 15.87
C ALA A 79 -2.17 16.34 15.77
N ILE A 80 -2.09 15.02 15.93
CA ILE A 80 -3.26 14.14 15.95
C ILE A 80 -4.18 14.46 17.15
N ASN A 81 -3.61 14.69 18.34
CA ASN A 81 -4.41 15.07 19.51
C ASN A 81 -5.11 16.42 19.34
N ARG A 82 -4.49 17.39 18.64
CA ARG A 82 -5.16 18.64 18.25
C ARG A 82 -6.34 18.40 17.32
N LEU A 83 -6.19 17.49 16.35
CA LEU A 83 -7.29 17.07 15.47
C LEU A 83 -8.43 16.43 16.27
N ILE A 84 -8.13 15.45 17.14
CA ILE A 84 -9.14 14.79 17.99
C ILE A 84 -9.88 15.81 18.87
N ALA A 85 -9.14 16.76 19.47
CA ALA A 85 -9.73 17.82 20.28
C ALA A 85 -10.68 18.73 19.47
N HIS A 86 -10.28 19.09 18.24
CA HIS A 86 -11.13 19.86 17.32
C HIS A 86 -12.42 19.12 16.97
N LEU A 87 -12.34 17.82 16.68
CA LEU A 87 -13.52 17.00 16.37
C LEU A 87 -14.52 16.99 17.54
N GLY A 88 -14.03 16.72 18.75
CA GLY A 88 -14.87 16.69 19.95
C GLY A 88 -15.50 18.04 20.32
N ALA A 89 -14.85 19.15 19.97
CA ALA A 89 -15.38 20.50 20.18
C ALA A 89 -16.37 20.94 19.09
N SER A 90 -16.19 20.47 17.86
CA SER A 90 -16.92 20.98 16.69
C SER A 90 -18.17 20.18 16.35
N PHE A 91 -18.19 18.88 16.65
CA PHE A 91 -19.28 17.97 16.31
C PHE A 91 -19.93 17.42 17.57
N VAL A 92 -21.25 17.53 17.67
CA VAL A 92 -22.00 16.96 18.79
C VAL A 92 -21.99 15.43 18.64
N PRO A 93 -21.69 14.66 19.71
CA PRO A 93 -21.75 13.20 19.66
C PRO A 93 -23.14 12.73 19.25
N PRO A 94 -23.27 11.76 18.33
CA PRO A 94 -24.57 11.19 18.02
C PRO A 94 -25.13 10.48 19.25
N ALA A 95 -26.44 10.56 19.47
CA ALA A 95 -27.12 10.09 20.69
C ALA A 95 -26.96 8.58 21.01
N GLN A 96 -26.37 7.81 20.10
CA GLN A 96 -26.16 6.35 20.21
C GLN A 96 -24.67 5.96 20.22
N ALA A 97 -23.74 6.92 20.31
CA ALA A 97 -22.30 6.64 20.30
C ALA A 97 -21.79 5.88 21.54
N GLU A 98 -22.59 5.79 22.60
CA GLU A 98 -22.19 5.16 23.87
C GLU A 98 -22.16 3.61 23.83
N GLU A 99 -22.76 2.97 22.82
CA GLU A 99 -22.91 1.49 22.78
C GLU A 99 -21.96 0.74 21.83
N GLN A 100 -21.14 1.42 21.01
CA GLN A 100 -20.35 0.77 19.93
C GLN A 100 -18.85 0.56 20.21
N SER A 101 -18.37 0.65 21.45
CA SER A 101 -16.92 0.87 21.70
C SER A 101 -15.94 -0.26 21.39
N ASP A 102 -16.37 -1.51 21.15
CA ASP A 102 -15.44 -2.65 21.32
C ASP A 102 -15.04 -3.43 20.04
N ASP A 103 -15.68 -3.22 18.88
CA ASP A 103 -15.48 -4.08 17.68
C ASP A 103 -14.95 -3.34 16.43
N PHE A 104 -14.30 -2.18 16.62
CA PHE A 104 -13.83 -1.33 15.51
C PHE A 104 -12.58 -1.83 14.76
N ASP A 105 -11.87 -2.84 15.27
CA ASP A 105 -10.72 -3.42 14.53
C ASP A 105 -11.17 -4.17 13.27
N LEU A 106 -12.42 -4.66 13.22
CA LEU A 106 -13.04 -5.29 12.04
C LEU A 106 -13.65 -4.28 11.06
N ALA A 107 -13.94 -3.06 11.52
CA ALA A 107 -14.56 -2.03 10.68
C ALA A 107 -13.64 -1.55 9.56
N PHE A 108 -12.32 -1.72 9.66
CA PHE A 108 -11.44 -1.41 8.53
C PHE A 108 -11.49 -2.49 7.44
N ASP A 109 -11.71 -3.76 7.78
CA ASP A 109 -11.82 -4.85 6.78
C ASP A 109 -13.24 -4.92 6.15
N LEU A 110 -14.28 -4.43 6.85
CA LEU A 110 -15.69 -4.47 6.40
C LEU A 110 -16.18 -3.20 5.69
N VAL A 111 -15.44 -2.09 5.78
CA VAL A 111 -15.75 -0.83 5.07
C VAL A 111 -15.31 -0.86 3.59
N ASP A 112 -14.59 -1.91 3.21
CA ASP A 112 -13.84 -1.98 1.94
C ASP A 112 -14.48 -2.94 0.91
N GLY A 113 -15.82 -2.97 0.86
CA GLY A 113 -16.59 -3.61 -0.21
C GLY A 113 -16.68 -2.77 -1.51
N PRO A 114 -16.90 -3.40 -2.67
CA PRO A 114 -16.68 -2.81 -4.00
C PRO A 114 -17.69 -1.73 -4.45
N THR A 115 -18.68 -1.36 -3.63
CA THR A 115 -19.72 -0.41 -4.03
C THR A 115 -19.45 1.02 -3.57
N GLY A 116 -18.48 1.27 -2.69
CA GLY A 116 -18.26 2.63 -2.17
C GLY A 116 -19.46 3.23 -1.40
N ASP A 117 -20.50 2.42 -1.14
CA ASP A 117 -21.76 2.88 -0.54
C ASP A 117 -21.69 3.06 0.99
N SER A 118 -20.56 2.74 1.62
CA SER A 118 -20.42 2.86 3.08
C SER A 118 -19.00 3.28 3.44
N ALA A 119 -18.74 4.58 3.44
CA ALA A 119 -17.50 5.21 3.91
C ALA A 119 -17.30 5.08 5.43
N GLY A 120 -17.32 3.86 6.00
CA GLY A 120 -17.24 3.69 7.45
C GLY A 120 -18.48 4.12 8.21
N LEU A 121 -19.49 4.61 7.50
CA LEU A 121 -20.83 4.83 8.01
C LEU A 121 -21.48 3.44 8.13
N ALA A 122 -22.10 3.17 9.26
CA ALA A 122 -22.80 1.93 9.56
C ALA A 122 -23.59 1.40 8.33
N PRO A 123 -23.72 0.07 8.14
CA PRO A 123 -24.43 -0.50 6.99
C PRO A 123 -25.74 0.23 6.79
N ALA A 124 -25.99 0.66 5.55
CA ALA A 124 -27.14 1.46 5.11
C ALA A 124 -28.31 1.29 6.07
N ARG A 125 -28.48 2.25 7.00
CA ARG A 125 -29.49 2.21 8.05
C ARG A 125 -30.82 1.87 7.38
N GLU A 126 -31.38 0.70 7.70
CA GLU A 126 -32.70 0.33 7.22
C GLU A 126 -33.71 1.38 7.72
N ALA A 127 -34.18 2.22 6.78
CA ALA A 127 -35.44 2.94 6.81
C ALA A 127 -35.86 3.69 8.11
N HIS A 128 -34.92 4.26 8.87
CA HIS A 128 -35.24 5.19 9.96
C HIS A 128 -34.54 6.54 9.72
N GLU A 129 -35.34 7.52 9.27
CA GLU A 129 -35.04 8.95 9.03
C GLU A 129 -33.74 9.28 8.29
N ALA A 130 -33.86 9.87 7.10
CA ALA A 130 -32.72 10.41 6.36
C ALA A 130 -31.95 11.40 7.24
N MET A 131 -30.76 10.99 7.70
CA MET A 131 -29.86 11.83 8.47
C MET A 131 -29.59 13.12 7.71
N THR A 132 -29.62 14.24 8.41
CA THR A 132 -29.16 15.52 7.89
C THR A 132 -27.67 15.44 7.54
N ILE A 133 -27.20 16.33 6.66
CA ILE A 133 -25.76 16.42 6.31
C ILE A 133 -24.92 16.67 7.57
N ASP A 134 -25.39 17.51 8.48
CA ASP A 134 -24.73 17.78 9.77
C ASP A 134 -24.56 16.52 10.61
N GLU A 135 -25.60 15.69 10.69
CA GLU A 135 -25.56 14.42 11.41
C GLU A 135 -24.63 13.41 10.73
N GLN A 136 -24.62 13.34 9.39
CA GLN A 136 -23.73 12.44 8.64
C GLN A 136 -22.26 12.82 8.85
N VAL A 137 -21.94 14.12 8.81
CA VAL A 137 -20.59 14.62 9.06
C VAL A 137 -20.19 14.38 10.52
N ALA A 138 -21.09 14.62 11.48
CA ALA A 138 -20.82 14.37 12.89
C ALA A 138 -20.59 12.88 13.16
N ASP A 139 -21.37 11.99 12.56
CA ASP A 139 -21.23 10.54 12.67
C ASP A 139 -19.86 10.08 12.13
N ALA A 140 -19.48 10.51 10.92
CA ALA A 140 -18.15 10.25 10.38
C ALA A 140 -17.04 10.80 11.29
N ALA A 141 -17.16 12.06 11.74
CA ALA A 141 -16.18 12.69 12.61
C ALA A 141 -15.95 11.93 13.93
N HIS A 142 -17.02 11.44 14.56
CA HIS A 142 -16.95 10.68 15.81
C HIS A 142 -16.46 9.25 15.59
N ALA A 143 -16.93 8.55 14.56
CA ALA A 143 -16.48 7.21 14.23
C ALA A 143 -14.97 7.19 13.94
N PHE A 144 -14.50 8.03 13.02
CA PHE A 144 -13.07 8.11 12.68
C PHE A 144 -12.24 8.76 13.80
N GLY A 145 -12.81 9.72 14.54
CA GLY A 145 -12.16 10.34 15.70
C GLY A 145 -11.92 9.36 16.85
N GLY A 146 -12.89 8.47 17.12
CA GLY A 146 -12.77 7.38 18.09
C GLY A 146 -11.67 6.40 17.70
N MET A 147 -11.66 5.94 16.44
CA MET A 147 -10.60 5.08 15.92
C MET A 147 -9.22 5.72 16.00
N LEU A 148 -9.10 7.00 15.67
CA LEU A 148 -7.85 7.74 15.76
C LEU A 148 -7.33 7.82 17.21
N ARG A 149 -8.22 8.05 18.17
CA ARG A 149 -7.90 8.02 19.61
C ARG A 149 -7.39 6.65 20.04
N THR A 150 -8.09 5.58 19.68
CA THR A 150 -7.68 4.21 20.00
C THR A 150 -6.31 3.87 19.42
N ASN A 151 -6.05 4.25 18.16
CA ASN A 151 -4.75 4.04 17.51
C ASN A 151 -3.62 4.79 18.20
N VAL A 152 -3.84 6.03 18.66
CA VAL A 152 -2.83 6.80 19.41
C VAL A 152 -2.52 6.15 20.75
N LEU A 153 -3.53 5.68 21.49
CA LEU A 153 -3.33 4.99 22.77
C LEU A 153 -2.57 3.68 22.58
N ARG A 154 -3.00 2.84 21.64
CA ARG A 154 -2.32 1.57 21.32
C ARG A 154 -0.91 1.78 20.80
N PHE A 155 -0.65 2.88 20.09
CA PHE A 155 0.71 3.22 19.66
C PHE A 155 1.62 3.44 20.86
N ALA A 156 1.17 4.17 21.90
CA ALA A 156 1.98 4.40 23.10
C ALA A 156 2.34 3.08 23.80
N ASP A 157 1.36 2.19 24.01
CA ASP A 157 1.57 0.90 24.68
C ASP A 157 2.55 -0.01 23.89
N ARG A 158 2.36 -0.10 22.57
CA ARG A 158 3.22 -0.93 21.71
C ARG A 158 4.62 -0.36 21.60
N LEU A 159 4.75 0.96 21.53
CA LEU A 159 6.05 1.62 21.51
C LEU A 159 6.82 1.37 22.81
N GLU A 160 6.17 1.46 23.97
CA GLU A 160 6.78 1.14 25.26
C GLU A 160 7.29 -0.31 25.29
N ALA A 161 6.48 -1.26 24.80
CA ALA A 161 6.87 -2.66 24.71
C ALA A 161 8.07 -2.90 23.78
N ALA A 162 8.12 -2.21 22.63
CA ALA A 162 9.22 -2.33 21.68
C ALA A 162 10.53 -1.76 22.21
N VAL A 163 10.51 -0.60 22.89
CA VAL A 163 11.70 0.01 23.52
C VAL A 163 12.34 -0.92 24.56
N LYS A 164 11.54 -1.68 25.32
CA LYS A 164 12.04 -2.62 26.34
C LYS A 164 12.83 -3.80 25.78
N GLN A 165 12.73 -4.11 24.48
CA GLN A 165 13.40 -5.26 23.87
C GLN A 165 14.89 -5.05 23.60
N ASN A 166 15.39 -3.81 23.72
CA ASN A 166 16.80 -3.45 23.47
C ASN A 166 17.34 -3.91 22.09
N ASP A 167 16.45 -4.05 21.10
CA ASP A 167 16.74 -4.28 19.69
C ASP A 167 16.09 -3.14 18.88
N GLY A 168 16.85 -2.57 17.93
CA GLY A 168 16.37 -1.48 17.08
C GLY A 168 15.33 -1.91 16.05
N TRP A 169 15.32 -3.18 15.63
CA TRP A 169 14.42 -3.65 14.59
C TRP A 169 12.94 -3.72 15.02
N PRO A 170 12.58 -4.32 16.18
CA PRO A 170 11.21 -4.30 16.68
C PRO A 170 10.67 -2.88 16.86
N LEU A 171 11.51 -1.97 17.34
CA LEU A 171 11.16 -0.56 17.48
C LEU A 171 10.86 0.09 16.12
N LEU A 172 11.72 -0.11 15.12
CA LEU A 172 11.47 0.41 13.77
C LEU A 172 10.22 -0.16 13.13
N ALA A 173 9.98 -1.47 13.29
CA ALA A 173 8.80 -2.13 12.77
C ALA A 173 7.52 -1.52 13.37
N GLU A 174 7.52 -1.29 14.69
CA GLU A 174 6.38 -0.68 15.38
C GLU A 174 6.18 0.79 14.99
N LEU A 175 7.25 1.58 14.91
CA LEU A 175 7.16 2.98 14.46
C LEU A 175 6.62 3.08 13.02
N ASP A 176 7.06 2.19 12.13
CA ASP A 176 6.65 2.13 10.72
C ASP A 176 5.19 1.67 10.56
N ASP A 177 4.78 0.63 11.30
CA ASP A 177 3.40 0.16 11.34
C ASP A 177 2.45 1.21 11.91
N SER A 178 2.80 1.80 13.06
CA SER A 178 1.98 2.84 13.69
C SER A 178 1.89 4.10 12.85
N LYS A 179 2.98 4.53 12.21
CA LYS A 179 2.93 5.64 11.22
C LYS A 179 1.89 5.35 10.13
N ARG A 180 1.94 4.17 9.51
CA ARG A 180 0.98 3.79 8.46
C ARG A 180 -0.46 3.78 8.94
N LYS A 181 -0.72 3.20 10.12
CA LYS A 181 -2.06 3.15 10.73
C LYS A 181 -2.59 4.55 11.00
N LEU A 182 -1.77 5.43 11.57
CA LEU A 182 -2.15 6.82 11.85
C LEU A 182 -2.39 7.62 10.56
N VAL A 183 -1.54 7.48 9.54
CA VAL A 183 -1.76 8.12 8.23
C VAL A 183 -3.08 7.67 7.62
N LYS A 184 -3.35 6.36 7.61
CA LYS A 184 -4.61 5.79 7.11
C LYS A 184 -5.81 6.31 7.90
N ALA A 185 -5.74 6.35 9.22
CA ALA A 185 -6.84 6.83 10.06
C ALA A 185 -7.15 8.32 9.81
N VAL A 186 -6.11 9.16 9.68
CA VAL A 186 -6.29 10.59 9.36
C VAL A 186 -6.84 10.78 7.93
N GLN A 187 -6.37 10.01 6.96
CA GLN A 187 -6.92 10.01 5.59
C GLN A 187 -8.37 9.52 5.56
N GLY A 188 -8.71 8.46 6.30
CA GLY A 188 -10.06 7.93 6.42
C GLY A 188 -11.02 8.97 6.98
N LEU A 189 -10.63 9.65 8.07
CA LEU A 189 -11.39 10.79 8.61
C LEU A 189 -11.61 11.89 7.56
N LEU A 190 -10.54 12.31 6.89
CA LEU A 190 -10.60 13.38 5.90
C LEU A 190 -11.56 13.03 4.75
N PHE A 191 -11.45 11.81 4.22
CA PHE A 191 -12.32 11.33 3.16
C PHE A 191 -13.77 11.19 3.66
N GLY A 192 -14.00 10.53 4.80
CA GLY A 192 -15.33 10.32 5.36
C GLY A 192 -16.10 11.62 5.60
N VAL A 193 -15.44 12.65 6.13
CA VAL A 193 -16.07 13.97 6.33
C VAL A 193 -16.38 14.69 5.01
N LEU A 194 -15.50 14.58 4.01
CA LEU A 194 -15.66 15.31 2.73
C LEU A 194 -16.57 14.59 1.73
N ALA A 195 -16.62 13.26 1.76
CA ALA A 195 -17.43 12.45 0.85
C ALA A 195 -18.94 12.71 1.01
N VAL A 196 -19.40 13.12 2.20
CA VAL A 196 -20.80 13.51 2.45
C VAL A 196 -21.28 14.60 1.49
N PHE A 197 -20.39 15.48 1.04
CA PHE A 197 -20.73 16.62 0.18
C PHE A 197 -20.59 16.33 -1.32
N LYS A 198 -20.06 15.17 -1.71
CA LYS A 198 -19.82 14.80 -3.10
C LYS A 198 -19.98 13.29 -3.28
N ALA A 199 -21.13 12.87 -3.83
CA ALA A 199 -21.46 11.45 -4.04
C ALA A 199 -20.40 10.69 -4.85
N ASP A 200 -19.86 11.30 -5.91
CA ASP A 200 -18.84 10.69 -6.78
C ASP A 200 -17.41 11.07 -6.39
N ALA A 201 -17.14 11.34 -5.11
CA ALA A 201 -15.82 11.79 -4.71
C ALA A 201 -14.78 10.68 -4.80
N ARG A 202 -13.75 10.89 -5.62
CA ARG A 202 -12.64 9.94 -5.73
C ARG A 202 -11.56 10.25 -4.70
N ARG A 203 -10.99 9.20 -4.11
CA ARG A 203 -9.91 9.32 -3.13
C ARG A 203 -8.70 10.07 -3.68
N ASP A 204 -8.37 9.89 -4.96
CA ASP A 204 -7.24 10.57 -5.60
C ASP A 204 -7.47 12.07 -5.86
N GLU A 205 -8.71 12.56 -5.72
CA GLU A 205 -9.07 13.97 -5.80
C GLU A 205 -9.06 14.66 -4.44
N ILE A 206 -9.46 13.94 -3.38
CA ILE A 206 -9.57 14.47 -2.02
C ILE A 206 -8.26 14.28 -1.23
N LEU A 207 -7.70 13.07 -1.26
CA LEU A 207 -6.63 12.70 -0.35
C LEU A 207 -5.27 13.16 -0.87
N PRO A 208 -4.52 13.93 -0.07
CA PRO A 208 -3.14 14.24 -0.39
C PRO A 208 -2.34 12.96 -0.56
N GLU A 209 -1.45 12.96 -1.55
CA GLU A 209 -0.43 11.90 -1.74
C GLU A 209 -1.01 10.51 -2.04
N TYR A 210 -2.31 10.37 -2.25
CA TYR A 210 -2.91 9.08 -2.62
C TYR A 210 -2.36 8.58 -3.97
N ARG A 211 -2.17 9.48 -4.95
CA ARG A 211 -1.55 9.16 -6.24
C ARG A 211 -0.10 8.71 -6.13
N SER A 212 0.70 9.38 -5.28
CA SER A 212 2.07 8.94 -5.02
C SER A 212 2.09 7.59 -4.31
N SER A 213 1.17 7.34 -3.38
CA SER A 213 1.03 6.03 -2.72
C SER A 213 0.66 4.90 -3.68
N ILE A 214 -0.27 5.14 -4.63
CA ILE A 214 -0.54 4.19 -5.73
C ILE A 214 0.73 3.91 -6.52
N THR A 215 1.42 4.97 -6.94
CA THR A 215 2.62 4.86 -7.78
C THR A 215 3.73 4.06 -7.09
N GLU A 216 3.97 4.34 -5.81
CA GLU A 216 4.94 3.61 -4.98
C GLU A 216 4.53 2.15 -4.81
N ALA A 217 3.25 1.87 -4.52
CA ALA A 217 2.76 0.51 -4.34
C ALA A 217 2.83 -0.32 -5.62
N VAL A 218 2.46 0.28 -6.76
CA VAL A 218 2.54 -0.37 -8.09
C VAL A 218 3.99 -0.64 -8.45
N SER A 219 4.88 0.33 -8.25
CA SER A 219 6.30 0.16 -8.54
C SER A 219 6.89 -0.93 -7.66
N LEU A 220 6.68 -0.86 -6.33
CA LEU A 220 7.16 -1.87 -5.39
C LEU A 220 6.68 -3.28 -5.77
N ARG A 221 5.38 -3.45 -6.04
CA ARG A 221 4.85 -4.74 -6.50
C ARG A 221 5.56 -5.25 -7.75
N SER A 222 5.74 -4.39 -8.75
CA SER A 222 6.44 -4.76 -9.98
C SER A 222 7.86 -5.24 -9.70
N VAL A 223 8.62 -4.52 -8.87
CA VAL A 223 9.98 -4.92 -8.49
C VAL A 223 9.99 -6.26 -7.75
N LEU A 224 9.03 -6.46 -6.85
CA LEU A 224 8.93 -7.68 -6.06
C LEU A 224 8.60 -8.88 -6.95
N ALA A 225 7.66 -8.75 -7.88
CA ALA A 225 7.35 -9.81 -8.84
C ALA A 225 8.57 -10.21 -9.68
N ASP A 226 9.32 -9.23 -10.17
CA ASP A 226 10.57 -9.45 -10.89
C ASP A 226 11.67 -10.11 -10.03
N LEU A 227 11.70 -9.81 -8.73
CA LEU A 227 12.62 -10.43 -7.80
C LEU A 227 12.20 -11.87 -7.49
N THR A 228 10.91 -12.11 -7.22
CA THR A 228 10.33 -13.43 -7.00
C THR A 228 10.64 -14.34 -8.18
N LEU A 229 10.31 -13.92 -9.41
CA LEU A 229 10.59 -14.70 -10.62
C LEU A 229 12.06 -15.07 -10.74
N ALA A 230 12.97 -14.13 -10.50
CA ALA A 230 14.41 -14.37 -10.58
C ALA A 230 14.89 -15.34 -9.49
N VAL A 231 14.48 -15.13 -8.24
CA VAL A 231 14.87 -15.96 -7.10
C VAL A 231 14.31 -17.37 -7.21
N THR A 232 13.05 -17.55 -7.64
CA THR A 232 12.46 -18.87 -7.88
C THR A 232 13.27 -19.65 -8.93
N ARG A 233 13.71 -18.99 -10.01
CA ARG A 233 14.59 -19.61 -11.02
C ARG A 233 15.94 -20.04 -10.42
N PHE A 234 16.55 -19.19 -9.60
CA PHE A 234 17.79 -19.53 -8.91
C PHE A 234 17.60 -20.64 -7.88
N ASN A 235 16.48 -20.66 -7.16
CA ASN A 235 16.13 -21.71 -6.21
C ASN A 235 16.11 -23.08 -6.92
N ASN A 236 15.41 -23.16 -8.06
CA ASN A 236 15.34 -24.38 -8.87
C ASN A 236 16.72 -24.80 -9.38
N ALA A 237 17.53 -23.86 -9.86
CA ALA A 237 18.89 -24.13 -10.33
C ALA A 237 19.81 -24.62 -9.20
N ILE A 238 19.77 -23.99 -8.02
CA ILE A 238 20.57 -24.36 -6.85
C ILE A 238 20.12 -25.72 -6.30
N ALA A 239 18.83 -26.02 -6.34
CA ALA A 239 18.30 -27.33 -5.94
C ALA A 239 18.90 -28.47 -6.79
N ALA A 240 19.11 -28.23 -8.09
CA ALA A 240 19.69 -29.19 -9.04
C ALA A 240 21.23 -29.17 -9.13
N ALA A 241 21.89 -28.12 -8.63
CA ALA A 241 23.32 -27.90 -8.81
C ALA A 241 24.19 -28.85 -7.95
N SER A 242 25.36 -29.21 -8.50
CA SER A 242 26.47 -29.80 -7.73
C SER A 242 27.24 -28.73 -6.93
N ALA A 243 28.13 -29.17 -6.03
CA ALA A 243 28.95 -28.27 -5.23
C ALA A 243 29.86 -27.35 -6.08
N GLU A 244 30.28 -27.80 -7.26
CA GLU A 244 31.13 -27.03 -8.18
C GLU A 244 30.33 -25.97 -8.95
N GLN A 245 29.05 -26.25 -9.23
CA GLN A 245 28.16 -25.38 -10.00
C GLN A 245 27.48 -24.30 -9.15
N VAL A 246 27.50 -24.45 -7.82
CA VAL A 246 26.68 -23.61 -6.93
C VAL A 246 27.26 -22.21 -6.72
N VAL A 247 28.58 -22.04 -6.81
CA VAL A 247 29.24 -20.76 -6.50
C VAL A 247 28.80 -19.64 -7.47
N PRO A 248 28.77 -19.85 -8.80
CA PRO A 248 28.21 -18.85 -9.73
C PRO A 248 26.75 -18.50 -9.44
N LEU A 249 25.92 -19.49 -9.08
CA LEU A 249 24.50 -19.28 -8.76
C LEU A 249 24.34 -18.44 -7.48
N LEU A 250 25.13 -18.73 -6.45
CA LEU A 250 25.15 -17.97 -5.21
C LEU A 250 25.54 -16.50 -5.45
N VAL A 251 26.55 -16.26 -6.30
CA VAL A 251 26.95 -14.91 -6.72
C VAL A 251 25.81 -14.21 -7.46
N ALA A 252 25.13 -14.91 -8.38
CA ALA A 252 24.02 -14.35 -9.15
C ALA A 252 22.82 -13.94 -8.26
N VAL A 253 22.46 -14.78 -7.27
CA VAL A 253 21.42 -14.43 -6.27
C VAL A 253 21.84 -13.20 -5.46
N SER A 254 23.10 -13.18 -5.00
CA SER A 254 23.63 -12.08 -4.20
C SER A 254 23.64 -10.75 -4.97
N ASP A 255 24.06 -10.79 -6.24
CA ASP A 255 24.04 -9.63 -7.15
C ASP A 255 22.62 -9.16 -7.46
N ARG A 256 21.67 -10.09 -7.66
CA ARG A 256 20.26 -9.75 -7.85
C ARG A 256 19.67 -9.03 -6.63
N LEU A 257 19.96 -9.51 -5.42
CA LEU A 257 19.57 -8.85 -4.17
C LEU A 257 20.22 -7.49 -4.00
N GLN A 258 21.51 -7.37 -4.32
CA GLN A 258 22.22 -6.09 -4.24
C GLN A 258 21.59 -5.05 -5.17
N ARG A 259 21.24 -5.43 -6.41
CA ARG A 259 20.51 -4.55 -7.33
C ARG A 259 19.15 -4.17 -6.79
N PHE A 260 18.41 -5.11 -6.21
CA PHE A 260 17.14 -4.82 -5.57
C PHE A 260 17.29 -3.82 -4.43
N ALA A 261 18.23 -4.02 -3.52
CA ALA A 261 18.49 -3.14 -2.37
C ALA A 261 18.93 -1.72 -2.80
N ALA A 262 19.57 -1.58 -3.96
CA ALA A 262 19.97 -0.28 -4.51
C ALA A 262 18.80 0.52 -5.13
N ARG A 263 17.62 -0.10 -5.32
CA ARG A 263 16.48 0.57 -5.94
C ARG A 263 15.74 1.48 -4.97
N PRO A 264 15.12 2.58 -5.43
CA PRO A 264 14.28 3.43 -4.59
C PRO A 264 13.12 2.68 -3.93
N GLU A 265 12.52 1.71 -4.62
CA GLU A 265 11.35 0.96 -4.13
C GLU A 265 11.70 0.12 -2.90
N TYR A 266 12.95 -0.35 -2.79
CA TYR A 266 13.41 -1.05 -1.60
C TYR A 266 13.22 -0.20 -0.34
N ARG A 267 13.37 1.13 -0.43
CA ARG A 267 13.14 2.03 0.71
C ARG A 267 11.70 2.02 1.23
N THR A 268 10.75 1.62 0.40
CA THR A 268 9.31 1.57 0.73
C THR A 268 8.88 0.25 1.39
N LEU A 269 9.79 -0.73 1.49
CA LEU A 269 9.52 -1.97 2.23
C LEU A 269 9.29 -1.69 3.72
N ARG A 270 8.49 -2.56 4.34
CA ARG A 270 8.27 -2.53 5.79
C ARG A 270 9.55 -2.91 6.52
N GLY A 271 9.70 -2.44 7.76
CA GLY A 271 10.85 -2.78 8.61
C GLY A 271 11.15 -4.28 8.66
N ASP A 272 10.13 -5.11 8.91
CA ASP A 272 10.28 -6.58 8.98
C ASP A 272 10.70 -7.19 7.64
N ASP A 273 10.09 -6.74 6.55
CA ASP A 273 10.41 -7.23 5.20
C ASP A 273 11.86 -6.88 4.82
N LYS A 274 12.32 -5.67 5.17
CA LYS A 274 13.72 -5.25 4.98
C LYS A 274 14.67 -6.11 5.79
N LYS A 275 14.34 -6.34 7.07
CA LYS A 275 15.15 -7.20 7.95
C LYS A 275 15.33 -8.58 7.35
N ALA A 276 14.27 -9.21 6.85
CA ALA A 276 14.34 -10.51 6.19
C ALA A 276 15.29 -10.51 4.98
N VAL A 277 15.29 -9.44 4.16
CA VAL A 277 16.23 -9.28 3.04
C VAL A 277 17.68 -9.14 3.54
N ILE A 278 17.92 -8.35 4.59
CA ILE A 278 19.25 -8.15 5.19
C ILE A 278 19.78 -9.43 5.81
N ASP A 279 18.96 -10.16 6.56
CA ASP A 279 19.30 -11.42 7.20
C ASP A 279 19.64 -12.50 6.15
N PHE A 280 18.89 -12.52 5.05
CA PHE A 280 19.19 -13.40 3.92
C PHE A 280 20.53 -13.05 3.25
N ARG A 281 20.79 -11.76 2.96
CA ARG A 281 22.08 -11.30 2.41
C ARG A 281 23.25 -11.69 3.32
N SER A 282 23.11 -11.47 4.62
CA SER A 282 24.10 -11.84 5.64
C SER A 282 24.34 -13.35 5.67
N THR A 283 23.28 -14.13 5.49
CA THR A 283 23.35 -15.59 5.39
C THR A 283 24.10 -16.04 4.13
N LEU A 284 23.80 -15.49 2.96
CA LEU A 284 24.54 -15.80 1.72
C LEU A 284 26.03 -15.46 1.85
N TYR A 285 26.36 -14.32 2.46
CA TYR A 285 27.75 -13.91 2.70
C TYR A 285 28.50 -14.92 3.60
N ARG A 286 27.89 -15.32 4.73
CA ARG A 286 28.46 -16.32 5.64
C ARG A 286 28.65 -17.69 4.97
N LEU A 287 27.67 -18.14 4.21
CA LEU A 287 27.72 -19.43 3.49
C LEU A 287 28.84 -19.44 2.45
N ARG A 288 29.06 -18.31 1.76
CA ARG A 288 30.15 -18.15 0.79
C ARG A 288 31.53 -18.11 1.44
N GLY A 289 31.65 -17.50 2.62
CA GLY A 289 32.91 -17.35 3.35
C GLY A 289 33.42 -18.60 4.08
N ASN A 290 32.69 -19.73 4.00
CA ASN A 290 33.06 -20.95 4.70
C ASN A 290 34.32 -21.60 4.08
N LYS A 291 35.35 -21.83 4.91
CA LYS A 291 36.64 -22.40 4.50
C LYS A 291 36.54 -23.83 3.94
N GLY A 292 35.49 -24.57 4.31
CA GLY A 292 35.24 -25.94 3.84
C GLY A 292 34.50 -26.03 2.50
N GLY A 293 34.29 -24.91 1.81
CA GLY A 293 33.39 -24.82 0.66
C GLY A 293 31.96 -24.50 1.06
N VAL A 294 31.09 -24.30 0.06
CA VAL A 294 29.70 -23.88 0.29
C VAL A 294 28.89 -25.06 0.84
N PRO A 295 28.30 -24.95 2.05
CA PRO A 295 27.50 -26.03 2.60
C PRO A 295 26.15 -26.10 1.88
N MET A 296 25.98 -27.11 1.02
CA MET A 296 24.84 -27.21 0.09
C MET A 296 23.48 -27.28 0.77
N VAL A 297 23.34 -28.05 1.86
CA VAL A 297 22.05 -28.20 2.56
C VAL A 297 21.58 -26.87 3.17
N PRO A 298 22.38 -26.17 4.00
CA PRO A 298 22.03 -24.83 4.48
C PRO A 298 21.74 -23.83 3.36
N LEU A 299 22.49 -23.88 2.25
CA LEU A 299 22.23 -22.98 1.12
C LEU A 299 20.87 -23.23 0.48
N LYS A 300 20.53 -24.49 0.17
CA LYS A 300 19.23 -24.84 -0.41
C LYS A 300 18.09 -24.39 0.50
N GLN A 301 18.20 -24.66 1.80
CA GLN A 301 17.20 -24.22 2.79
C GLN A 301 17.06 -22.70 2.84
N ALA A 302 18.17 -21.96 2.82
CA ALA A 302 18.13 -20.50 2.85
C ALA A 302 17.46 -19.91 1.60
N VAL A 303 17.82 -20.39 0.41
CA VAL A 303 17.25 -19.89 -0.86
C VAL A 303 15.78 -20.27 -1.00
N GLU A 304 15.41 -21.49 -0.61
CA GLU A 304 14.01 -21.93 -0.61
C GLU A 304 13.17 -21.09 0.38
N GLY A 305 13.68 -20.88 1.60
CA GLY A 305 13.01 -20.06 2.61
C GLY A 305 12.81 -18.62 2.12
N PHE A 306 13.81 -18.04 1.47
CA PHE A 306 13.69 -16.70 0.91
C PHE A 306 12.74 -16.65 -0.29
N SER A 307 12.71 -17.67 -1.16
CA SER A 307 11.71 -17.77 -2.24
C SER A 307 10.28 -17.75 -1.69
N LYS A 308 10.01 -18.54 -0.65
CA LYS A 308 8.69 -18.58 0.02
C LYS A 308 8.36 -17.25 0.70
N PHE A 309 9.34 -16.58 1.28
CA PHE A 309 9.18 -15.23 1.82
C PHE A 309 8.76 -14.23 0.72
N LEU A 310 9.40 -14.26 -0.46
CA LEU A 310 9.02 -13.39 -1.58
C LEU A 310 7.62 -13.70 -2.12
N GLU A 311 7.21 -14.97 -2.15
CA GLU A 311 5.84 -15.39 -2.48
C GLU A 311 4.83 -14.83 -1.46
N ALA A 312 5.14 -14.91 -0.16
CA ALA A 312 4.31 -14.35 0.90
C ALA A 312 4.18 -12.82 0.80
N MET A 313 5.23 -12.11 0.35
CA MET A 313 5.14 -10.67 0.06
C MET A 313 4.16 -10.35 -1.08
N GLY A 314 3.72 -11.34 -1.87
CA GLY A 314 2.59 -11.23 -2.78
C GLY A 314 1.30 -10.73 -2.11
N ALA A 315 1.21 -10.82 -0.77
CA ALA A 315 0.15 -10.19 0.02
C ALA A 315 0.03 -8.66 -0.19
N ILE A 316 1.07 -8.00 -0.74
CA ILE A 316 0.99 -6.61 -1.21
C ILE A 316 -0.20 -6.39 -2.17
N ASN A 317 -0.59 -7.40 -2.95
CA ASN A 317 -1.72 -7.33 -3.87
C ASN A 317 -3.07 -7.12 -3.16
N HIS A 318 -3.17 -7.43 -1.87
CA HIS A 318 -4.38 -7.18 -1.08
C HIS A 318 -4.41 -5.79 -0.46
N ARG A 319 -3.41 -4.94 -0.72
CA ARG A 319 -3.50 -3.53 -0.34
C ARG A 319 -4.62 -2.87 -1.14
N GLU A 320 -5.57 -2.29 -0.43
CA GLU A 320 -6.73 -1.61 -0.98
C GLU A 320 -6.40 -0.66 -2.16
N VAL A 321 -5.37 0.17 -1.99
CA VAL A 321 -4.90 1.10 -3.03
C VAL A 321 -4.54 0.39 -4.34
N LEU A 322 -4.01 -0.82 -4.28
CA LEU A 322 -3.73 -1.66 -5.44
C LEU A 322 -4.98 -2.37 -5.94
N VAL A 323 -5.84 -2.87 -5.06
CA VAL A 323 -7.11 -3.51 -5.45
C VAL A 323 -7.96 -2.57 -6.29
N LEU A 324 -8.20 -1.34 -5.80
CA LEU A 324 -8.98 -0.32 -6.51
C LEU A 324 -8.32 0.08 -7.83
N HIS A 325 -7.01 0.32 -7.80
CA HIS A 325 -6.24 0.63 -9.00
C HIS A 325 -6.33 -0.49 -10.04
N ASP A 326 -6.06 -1.73 -9.65
CA ASP A 326 -6.00 -2.89 -10.54
C ASP A 326 -7.36 -3.15 -11.17
N ARG A 327 -8.43 -3.09 -10.36
CA ARG A 327 -9.79 -3.24 -10.86
C ARG A 327 -10.10 -2.22 -11.95
N GLN A 328 -9.83 -0.95 -11.70
CA GLN A 328 -10.03 0.11 -12.68
C GLN A 328 -9.23 -0.14 -13.97
N ARG A 329 -7.96 -0.54 -13.85
CA ARG A 329 -7.10 -0.80 -15.03
C ARG A 329 -7.53 -2.02 -15.82
N LEU A 330 -7.94 -3.08 -15.13
CA LEU A 330 -8.42 -4.30 -15.75
C LEU A 330 -9.79 -4.13 -16.39
N GLU A 331 -10.68 -3.32 -15.83
CA GLU A 331 -11.96 -2.96 -16.46
C GLU A 331 -11.72 -2.20 -17.78
N ILE A 332 -10.82 -1.21 -17.79
CA ILE A 332 -10.42 -0.49 -19.02
C ILE A 332 -9.81 -1.45 -20.05
N ALA A 333 -8.95 -2.38 -19.61
CA ALA A 333 -8.35 -3.37 -20.50
C ALA A 333 -9.41 -4.33 -21.07
N ARG A 334 -10.35 -4.79 -20.25
CA ARG A 334 -11.48 -5.62 -20.66
C ARG A 334 -12.32 -4.91 -21.72
N ASP A 335 -12.64 -3.64 -21.50
CA ASP A 335 -13.47 -2.88 -22.44
C ASP A 335 -12.76 -2.71 -23.80
N ASN A 336 -11.43 -2.48 -23.79
CA ASN A 336 -10.62 -2.51 -25.02
C ASN A 336 -10.63 -3.87 -25.70
N LEU A 337 -10.54 -4.98 -24.96
CA LEU A 337 -10.61 -6.33 -25.54
C LEU A 337 -11.98 -6.65 -26.13
N VAL A 338 -13.07 -6.13 -25.54
CA VAL A 338 -14.42 -6.26 -26.10
C VAL A 338 -14.53 -5.48 -27.42
N GLN A 339 -13.95 -4.28 -27.51
CA GLN A 339 -13.88 -3.53 -28.77
C GLN A 339 -12.97 -4.22 -29.79
N ALA A 340 -11.84 -4.78 -29.38
CA ALA A 340 -10.98 -5.56 -30.26
C ALA A 340 -11.75 -6.74 -30.87
N LYS A 341 -12.50 -7.47 -30.03
CA LYS A 341 -13.29 -8.63 -30.43
C LYS A 341 -14.36 -8.30 -31.46
N SER A 342 -15.05 -7.16 -31.33
CA SER A 342 -16.07 -6.76 -32.30
C SER A 342 -15.47 -6.35 -33.65
N LEU A 343 -14.20 -5.93 -33.69
CA LEU A 343 -13.52 -5.46 -34.90
C LEU A 343 -12.77 -6.56 -35.65
N VAL A 344 -12.49 -7.74 -35.05
CA VAL A 344 -11.62 -8.78 -35.64
C VAL A 344 -11.97 -9.13 -37.09
N ALA A 345 -13.27 -9.23 -37.41
CA ALA A 345 -13.72 -9.64 -38.75
C ALA A 345 -13.74 -8.49 -39.77
N ASP A 346 -14.03 -7.27 -39.32
CA ASP A 346 -14.31 -6.12 -40.19
C ASP A 346 -13.09 -5.17 -40.33
N ASP A 347 -12.30 -5.05 -39.27
CA ASP A 347 -11.12 -4.18 -39.18
C ASP A 347 -10.03 -4.81 -38.30
N PRO A 348 -9.21 -5.73 -38.86
CA PRO A 348 -8.13 -6.39 -38.12
C PRO A 348 -7.06 -5.42 -37.58
N GLU A 349 -6.84 -4.28 -38.24
CA GLU A 349 -5.87 -3.27 -37.79
C GLU A 349 -6.40 -2.53 -36.55
N GLY A 350 -7.68 -2.11 -36.58
CA GLY A 350 -8.35 -1.53 -35.41
C GLY A 350 -8.45 -2.50 -34.24
N ALA A 351 -8.78 -3.77 -34.51
CA ALA A 351 -8.79 -4.83 -33.50
C ALA A 351 -7.41 -4.99 -32.84
N ARG A 352 -6.34 -4.98 -33.65
CA ARG A 352 -4.96 -5.05 -33.15
C ARG A 352 -4.61 -3.83 -32.29
N ALA A 353 -4.99 -2.63 -32.70
CA ALA A 353 -4.74 -1.41 -31.92
C ALA A 353 -5.41 -1.49 -30.53
N HIS A 354 -6.66 -1.96 -30.44
CA HIS A 354 -7.34 -2.14 -29.16
C HIS A 354 -6.73 -3.27 -28.31
N LEU A 355 -6.30 -4.37 -28.92
CA LEU A 355 -5.55 -5.42 -28.21
C LEU A 355 -4.26 -4.85 -27.61
N ASP A 356 -3.47 -4.12 -28.39
CA ASP A 356 -2.21 -3.53 -27.91
C ASP A 356 -2.45 -2.52 -26.79
N GLN A 357 -3.52 -1.72 -26.86
CA GLN A 357 -3.95 -0.83 -25.77
C GLN A 357 -4.33 -1.59 -24.51
N ALA A 358 -5.03 -2.72 -24.63
CA ALA A 358 -5.35 -3.57 -23.49
C ALA A 358 -4.09 -4.16 -22.85
N VAL A 359 -3.16 -4.67 -23.66
CA VAL A 359 -1.89 -5.25 -23.20
C VAL A 359 -1.03 -4.22 -22.48
N GLU A 360 -0.95 -2.98 -22.99
CA GLU A 360 -0.23 -1.90 -22.32
C GLU A 360 -0.95 -1.42 -21.07
N GLY A 361 -2.28 -1.37 -21.06
CA GLY A 361 -3.08 -1.10 -19.86
C GLY A 361 -2.80 -2.11 -18.74
N VAL A 362 -2.73 -3.39 -19.09
CA VAL A 362 -2.38 -4.49 -18.17
C VAL A 362 -0.95 -4.38 -17.64
N ALA A 363 -0.02 -3.74 -18.37
CA ALA A 363 1.34 -3.53 -17.88
C ALA A 363 1.38 -2.79 -16.52
N THR A 364 0.37 -1.96 -16.25
CA THR A 364 0.25 -1.21 -15.00
C THR A 364 -0.14 -2.08 -13.79
N VAL A 365 -0.59 -3.31 -14.03
CA VAL A 365 -0.93 -4.29 -12.98
C VAL A 365 0.10 -5.42 -12.84
N HIS A 366 1.32 -5.22 -13.36
CA HIS A 366 2.40 -6.21 -13.28
C HIS A 366 2.63 -6.72 -11.86
N GLY A 367 2.80 -8.04 -11.70
CA GLY A 367 2.93 -8.71 -10.42
C GLY A 367 1.61 -9.06 -9.73
N ARG A 368 0.46 -8.73 -10.34
CA ARG A 368 -0.86 -9.15 -9.84
C ARG A 368 -1.16 -10.61 -10.17
N ASN A 369 -0.93 -11.01 -11.42
CA ASN A 369 -1.18 -12.36 -11.91
C ASN A 369 -0.03 -12.79 -12.82
N GLN A 370 0.63 -13.88 -12.45
CA GLN A 370 1.76 -14.43 -13.19
C GLN A 370 1.40 -14.86 -14.62
N GLU A 371 0.22 -15.46 -14.84
CA GLU A 371 -0.24 -15.87 -16.17
C GLU A 371 -0.40 -14.66 -17.10
N LEU A 372 -0.92 -13.57 -16.56
CA LEU A 372 -1.09 -12.30 -17.26
C LEU A 372 0.27 -11.68 -17.62
N ASP A 373 1.24 -11.77 -16.70
CA ASP A 373 2.61 -11.31 -16.92
C ASP A 373 3.36 -12.15 -17.96
N ASP A 374 3.13 -13.47 -17.98
CA ASP A 374 3.66 -14.40 -18.98
C ASP A 374 3.06 -14.13 -20.37
N ALA A 375 1.73 -14.00 -20.47
CA ALA A 375 1.04 -13.66 -21.71
C ALA A 375 1.53 -12.31 -22.28
N ARG A 376 1.72 -11.30 -21.42
CA ARG A 376 2.30 -10.01 -21.83
C ARG A 376 3.71 -10.14 -22.39
N ARG A 377 4.58 -10.93 -21.74
CA ARG A 377 5.94 -11.15 -22.22
C ARG A 377 5.93 -11.83 -23.58
N LEU A 378 5.06 -12.83 -23.77
CA LEU A 378 4.92 -13.52 -25.05
C LEU A 378 4.43 -12.58 -26.15
N HIS A 379 3.38 -11.79 -25.89
CA HIS A 379 2.85 -10.82 -26.86
C HIS A 379 3.89 -9.80 -27.34
N ARG A 380 4.83 -9.40 -26.47
CA ARG A 380 5.92 -8.48 -26.85
C ARG A 380 6.99 -9.11 -27.74
N ILE A 381 7.18 -10.43 -27.65
CA ILE A 381 8.19 -11.16 -28.42
C ILE A 381 7.60 -11.64 -29.75
N ASP A 382 6.38 -12.16 -29.69
CA ASP A 382 5.69 -12.81 -30.79
C ASP A 382 4.23 -12.32 -30.85
N PRO A 383 4.00 -11.11 -31.39
CA PRO A 383 2.67 -10.53 -31.45
C PRO A 383 1.88 -11.26 -32.56
N PRO A 384 0.60 -11.63 -32.36
CA PRO A 384 -0.05 -12.62 -33.22
C PRO A 384 -0.22 -12.12 -34.66
N PRO A 385 -0.18 -13.01 -35.67
CA PRO A 385 -0.55 -12.66 -37.03
C PRO A 385 -2.06 -12.34 -37.13
N PRO A 386 -2.52 -11.70 -38.23
CA PRO A 386 -3.93 -11.35 -38.41
C PRO A 386 -4.88 -12.56 -38.32
N GLU A 387 -4.47 -13.73 -38.84
CA GLU A 387 -5.28 -14.95 -38.77
C GLU A 387 -5.57 -15.44 -37.34
N ASP A 388 -4.68 -15.19 -36.39
CA ASP A 388 -4.78 -15.68 -35.00
C ASP A 388 -5.30 -14.58 -34.04
N LEU A 389 -5.62 -13.40 -34.56
CA LEU A 389 -5.97 -12.23 -33.73
C LEU A 389 -7.24 -12.50 -32.91
N GLY A 390 -8.23 -13.19 -33.47
CA GLY A 390 -9.46 -13.54 -32.76
C GLY A 390 -9.21 -14.46 -31.56
N GLU A 391 -8.42 -15.52 -31.74
CA GLU A 391 -8.05 -16.43 -30.65
C GLU A 391 -7.27 -15.69 -29.56
N ARG A 392 -6.31 -14.84 -29.96
CA ARG A 392 -5.53 -14.06 -28.99
C ARG A 392 -6.41 -13.11 -28.18
N VAL A 393 -7.36 -12.42 -28.80
CA VAL A 393 -8.27 -11.51 -28.10
C VAL A 393 -9.11 -12.27 -27.06
N GLU A 394 -9.61 -13.47 -27.39
CA GLU A 394 -10.39 -14.30 -26.46
C GLU A 394 -9.54 -14.80 -25.29
N GLU A 395 -8.30 -15.23 -25.54
CA GLU A 395 -7.35 -15.63 -24.50
C GLU A 395 -7.11 -14.50 -23.50
N TRP A 396 -6.79 -13.30 -24.00
CA TRP A 396 -6.58 -12.12 -23.17
C TRP A 396 -7.83 -11.72 -22.40
N LEU A 397 -9.01 -11.81 -23.03
CA LEU A 397 -10.27 -11.52 -22.37
C LEU A 397 -10.52 -12.49 -21.20
N GLY A 398 -10.25 -13.78 -21.40
CA GLY A 398 -10.32 -14.80 -20.35
C GLY A 398 -9.36 -14.53 -19.19
N LEU A 399 -8.10 -14.19 -19.50
CA LEU A 399 -7.09 -13.86 -18.48
C LEU A 399 -7.47 -12.61 -17.66
N VAL A 400 -7.93 -11.55 -18.33
CA VAL A 400 -8.36 -10.31 -17.68
C VAL A 400 -9.59 -10.55 -16.81
N GLN A 401 -10.59 -11.29 -17.30
CA GLN A 401 -11.79 -11.63 -16.53
C GLN A 401 -11.48 -12.51 -15.32
N SER A 402 -10.66 -13.55 -15.48
CA SER A 402 -10.23 -14.37 -14.35
C SER A 402 -9.44 -13.55 -13.33
N THR A 403 -8.64 -12.58 -13.78
CA THR A 403 -7.89 -11.72 -12.86
C THR A 403 -8.83 -10.76 -12.11
N LEU A 404 -9.80 -10.15 -12.80
CA LEU A 404 -10.83 -9.30 -12.18
C LEU A 404 -11.59 -10.03 -11.08
N GLN A 405 -11.97 -11.30 -11.31
CA GLN A 405 -12.66 -12.12 -10.31
C GLN A 405 -11.83 -12.37 -9.04
N ARG A 406 -10.49 -12.34 -9.15
CA ARG A 406 -9.56 -12.51 -8.02
C ARG A 406 -9.14 -11.17 -7.38
N VAL A 407 -9.57 -10.03 -7.94
CA VAL A 407 -9.30 -8.69 -7.40
C VAL A 407 -10.34 -8.29 -6.37
N GLY A 408 -11.53 -8.91 -6.40
CA GLY A 408 -12.62 -8.70 -5.45
C GLY A 408 -12.45 -9.41 -4.12
#